data_AF-A0A1S3QM92-F1
#
_entry.id   AF-A0A1S3QM92-F1
#
_cell.length_a   1.000
_cell.length_b   1.000
_cell.length_c   1.000
_cell.angle_alpha   90.00
_cell.angle_beta   90.00
_cell.angle_gamma   90.00
#
_symmetry.space_group_name_H-M   'P 1'
#
loop_
_entity.id
_entity.type
_entity.pdbx_description
1 polymer ?
#
loop_
_entity_poly.entity_id
_entity_poly.type
_entity_poly.pdbx_seq_one_letter_code
_entity_poly.pdbx_strand_id
1 'polypeptide(L)'
;MSSLMWEVRYIEHNAQTFNETGAFIVKTAKFVSDLMLSFIKDPTMTDIIPLYNTMKKTAFSDTEDEDDEDEDEDTDTPGTSTRNRKGGGVGLQQLQRGGGGVRRGRPLDPQAWRGRSKELIDLLFQCEDSEPFRQPVDLEQYPDYLDIVDTPMDFGTVRGMLRSGEYASPLELCQDVRLIFSNSKAYTPSKKSRIYSMSLRLSALFEEHVNSILADYKAIHGQKDRKTRHRADRQTRHVADRQTDRQTRHVAARQTDRQT
;
A
#
# COMPACT_ATOMS: atom_id res chain seq x y z
N MET A 1 36.82 10.79 -20.91
CA MET A 1 35.56 10.53 -20.17
C MET A 1 35.25 9.05 -20.36
N SER A 2 35.09 8.28 -19.28
CA SER A 2 34.85 6.82 -19.38
C SER A 2 33.45 6.53 -19.92
N SER A 3 33.28 5.40 -20.63
CA SER A 3 31.98 4.97 -21.20
C SER A 3 30.86 4.98 -20.17
N LEU A 4 31.16 4.53 -18.94
CA LEU A 4 30.24 4.49 -17.82
C LEU A 4 29.71 5.89 -17.41
N MET A 5 30.58 6.92 -17.39
CA MET A 5 30.14 8.29 -17.07
C MET A 5 29.17 8.85 -18.11
N TRP A 6 29.30 8.41 -19.36
CA TRP A 6 28.39 8.81 -20.42
C TRP A 6 27.01 8.15 -20.26
N GLU A 7 26.98 6.84 -20.00
CA GLU A 7 25.75 6.08 -19.74
C GLU A 7 24.96 6.66 -18.55
N VAL A 8 25.64 6.98 -17.45
CA VAL A 8 25.02 7.58 -16.27
C VAL A 8 24.40 8.96 -16.57
N ARG A 9 25.05 9.79 -17.39
CA ARG A 9 24.50 11.07 -17.83
C ARG A 9 23.32 10.91 -18.79
N TYR A 10 23.32 9.84 -19.56
CA TYR A 10 22.27 9.56 -20.52
C TYR A 10 20.92 9.23 -19.83
N ILE A 11 20.95 8.79 -18.57
CA ILE A 11 19.74 8.60 -17.74
C ILE A 11 19.00 9.93 -17.53
N GLU A 12 19.70 10.97 -17.05
CA GLU A 12 19.13 12.33 -16.90
C GLU A 12 18.67 12.88 -18.26
N HIS A 13 19.47 12.69 -19.32
CA HIS A 13 19.12 13.14 -20.67
C HIS A 13 17.81 12.52 -21.16
N ASN A 14 17.67 11.19 -21.08
CA ASN A 14 16.44 10.49 -21.46
C ASN A 14 15.24 10.97 -20.64
N ALA A 15 15.43 11.15 -19.32
CA ALA A 15 14.37 11.66 -18.46
C ALA A 15 13.92 13.06 -18.92
N GLN A 16 14.86 13.96 -19.25
CA GLN A 16 14.55 15.31 -19.75
C GLN A 16 13.91 15.31 -21.15
N THR A 17 14.34 14.42 -22.05
CA THR A 17 13.83 14.36 -23.43
C THR A 17 12.40 13.86 -23.51
N PHE A 18 12.03 12.89 -22.67
CA PHE A 18 10.73 12.22 -22.75
C PHE A 18 9.71 12.67 -21.70
N ASN A 19 10.08 13.58 -20.78
CA ASN A 19 9.17 14.07 -19.73
C ASN A 19 9.12 15.61 -19.67
N GLU A 20 8.07 16.13 -19.04
CA GLU A 20 7.89 17.57 -18.84
C GLU A 20 9.01 18.14 -17.96
N THR A 21 9.50 19.34 -18.31
CA THR A 21 10.50 20.04 -17.53
C THR A 21 9.98 20.36 -16.13
N GLY A 22 10.72 19.94 -15.11
CA GLY A 22 10.32 20.10 -13.70
C GLY A 22 9.45 18.97 -13.14
N ALA A 23 9.09 17.95 -13.93
CA ALA A 23 8.45 16.75 -13.43
C ALA A 23 9.32 16.04 -12.38
N PHE A 24 8.68 15.38 -11.40
CA PHE A 24 9.39 14.68 -10.32
C PHE A 24 10.42 13.69 -10.88
N ILE A 25 10.06 12.93 -11.92
CA ILE A 25 10.97 11.97 -12.57
C ILE A 25 12.24 12.62 -13.12
N VAL A 26 12.16 13.84 -13.66
CA VAL A 26 13.31 14.58 -14.18
C VAL A 26 14.22 15.03 -13.03
N LYS A 27 13.63 15.49 -11.93
CA LYS A 27 14.37 15.88 -10.71
C LYS A 27 15.06 14.66 -10.07
N THR A 28 14.37 13.52 -9.99
CA THR A 28 14.93 12.27 -9.45
C THR A 28 16.04 11.73 -10.35
N ALA A 29 15.86 11.71 -11.66
CA ALA A 29 16.89 11.26 -12.61
C ALA A 29 18.15 12.10 -12.50
N LYS A 30 18.00 13.44 -12.38
CA LYS A 30 19.10 14.35 -12.12
C LYS A 30 19.85 14.00 -10.82
N PHE A 31 19.13 13.85 -9.72
CA PHE A 31 19.71 13.51 -8.42
C PHE A 31 20.50 12.20 -8.46
N VAL A 32 19.92 11.15 -9.06
CA VAL A 32 20.57 9.84 -9.18
C VAL A 32 21.80 9.90 -10.08
N SER A 33 21.74 10.61 -11.22
CA SER A 33 22.90 10.79 -12.10
C SER A 33 24.02 11.55 -11.39
N ASP A 34 23.71 12.59 -10.61
CA ASP A 34 24.70 13.36 -9.86
C ASP A 34 25.34 12.53 -8.72
N LEU A 35 24.55 11.69 -8.04
CA LEU A 35 25.01 10.75 -7.02
C LEU A 35 25.98 9.72 -7.60
N MET A 36 25.57 9.05 -8.68
CA MET A 36 26.37 8.01 -9.33
C MET A 36 27.66 8.57 -9.92
N LEU A 37 27.62 9.77 -10.51
CA LEU A 37 28.83 10.44 -11.01
C LEU A 37 29.79 10.81 -9.88
N SER A 38 29.28 11.16 -8.70
CA SER A 38 30.11 11.47 -7.53
C SER A 38 30.78 10.21 -6.97
N PHE A 39 30.03 9.10 -6.89
CA PHE A 39 30.56 7.79 -6.52
C PHE A 39 31.65 7.31 -7.50
N ILE A 40 31.40 7.35 -8.81
CA ILE A 40 32.35 6.85 -9.84
C ILE A 40 33.64 7.67 -9.88
N LYS A 41 33.59 8.95 -9.50
CA LYS A 41 34.78 9.84 -9.51
C LYS A 41 35.70 9.60 -8.31
N ASP A 42 35.20 9.03 -7.23
CA ASP A 42 35.98 8.75 -6.03
C ASP A 42 36.28 7.23 -5.93
N PRO A 43 37.48 6.79 -6.34
CA PRO A 43 37.84 5.37 -6.30
C PRO A 43 38.01 4.82 -4.88
N THR A 44 37.98 5.68 -3.84
CA THR A 44 38.07 5.27 -2.43
C THR A 44 36.71 5.01 -1.81
N MET A 45 35.63 5.43 -2.48
CA MET A 45 34.27 5.25 -2.01
C MET A 45 33.79 3.82 -2.31
N THR A 46 33.45 3.08 -1.26
CA THR A 46 32.96 1.70 -1.33
C THR A 46 31.49 1.56 -0.95
N ASP A 47 30.95 2.54 -0.22
CA ASP A 47 29.56 2.62 0.20
C ASP A 47 28.93 3.92 -0.33
N ILE A 48 27.81 3.77 -1.04
CA ILE A 48 27.06 4.87 -1.65
C ILE A 48 26.04 5.48 -0.68
N ILE A 49 25.67 4.78 0.40
CA ILE A 49 24.63 5.20 1.34
C ILE A 49 24.98 6.51 2.08
N PRO A 50 26.21 6.71 2.60
CA PRO A 50 26.58 7.97 3.26
C PRO A 50 26.53 9.16 2.29
N LEU A 51 26.93 8.95 1.03
CA LEU A 51 26.89 9.95 -0.02
C LEU A 51 25.44 10.29 -0.39
N TYR A 52 24.58 9.27 -0.54
CA TYR A 52 23.15 9.44 -0.79
C TYR A 52 22.49 10.28 0.30
N ASN A 53 22.70 9.95 1.57
CA ASN A 53 22.09 10.68 2.69
C ASN A 53 22.57 12.13 2.76
N THR A 54 23.86 12.37 2.51
CA THR A 54 24.44 13.72 2.46
C THR A 54 23.84 14.54 1.32
N MET A 55 23.80 13.97 0.11
CA MET A 55 23.24 14.65 -1.06
C MET A 55 21.72 14.85 -0.93
N LYS A 56 20.99 13.87 -0.41
CA LYS A 56 19.55 13.93 -0.16
C LYS A 56 19.23 15.06 0.80
N LYS A 57 19.97 15.17 1.90
CA LYS A 57 19.85 16.29 2.84
C LYS A 57 20.02 17.61 2.08
N THR A 58 21.09 17.80 1.31
CA THR A 58 21.28 19.06 0.55
C THR A 58 20.24 19.34 -0.54
N ALA A 59 19.69 18.32 -1.19
CA ALA A 59 18.79 18.46 -2.33
C ALA A 59 17.32 18.63 -1.93
N PHE A 60 16.95 18.19 -0.72
CA PHE A 60 15.56 18.14 -0.24
C PHE A 60 15.34 18.79 1.13
N SER A 61 16.36 19.41 1.77
CA SER A 61 16.24 20.03 3.12
C SER A 61 15.31 21.24 3.23
N ASP A 62 14.72 21.76 2.15
CA ASP A 62 13.99 23.05 2.20
C ASP A 62 12.49 22.92 2.46
N THR A 63 11.99 21.73 2.83
CA THR A 63 10.61 21.57 3.30
C THR A 63 10.49 20.43 4.31
N GLU A 64 10.19 20.83 5.54
CA GLU A 64 9.52 20.08 6.62
C GLU A 64 10.42 19.21 7.53
N ASP A 65 10.58 19.80 8.72
CA ASP A 65 10.67 19.26 10.08
C ASP A 65 10.65 17.75 10.30
N GLU A 66 11.51 17.39 11.24
CA GLU A 66 11.77 16.11 11.91
C GLU A 66 10.50 15.29 12.20
N ASP A 67 10.49 14.03 11.77
CA ASP A 67 10.04 12.92 12.60
C ASP A 67 10.77 11.65 12.15
N ASP A 68 11.42 11.04 13.15
CA ASP A 68 12.37 9.94 13.07
C ASP A 68 11.81 8.63 12.49
N GLU A 69 12.77 7.85 12.01
CA GLU A 69 12.72 6.56 11.36
C GLU A 69 12.03 5.46 12.19
N ASP A 70 11.33 4.56 11.51
CA ASP A 70 11.46 3.13 11.75
C ASP A 70 11.42 2.43 10.38
N GLU A 71 12.56 1.83 10.03
CA GLU A 71 12.80 1.02 8.85
C GLU A 71 11.96 -0.27 8.90
N ASP A 72 11.33 -0.62 7.78
CA ASP A 72 11.17 -2.03 7.40
C ASP A 72 11.46 -2.15 5.91
N GLU A 73 12.44 -3.01 5.66
CA GLU A 73 13.11 -3.36 4.42
C GLU A 73 12.19 -4.11 3.43
N ASP A 74 12.59 -4.07 2.15
CA ASP A 74 12.08 -4.82 0.99
C ASP A 74 10.78 -4.37 0.29
N THR A 75 10.95 -3.71 -0.87
CA THR A 75 10.33 -4.18 -2.14
C THR A 75 10.87 -3.39 -3.35
N ASP A 76 11.64 -4.07 -4.18
CA ASP A 76 11.90 -3.70 -5.57
C ASP A 76 10.63 -3.76 -6.42
N THR A 77 10.10 -2.61 -6.89
CA THR A 77 9.38 -2.50 -8.17
C THR A 77 9.34 -1.06 -8.69
N PRO A 78 9.72 -0.76 -9.95
CA PRO A 78 9.54 0.56 -10.53
C PRO A 78 8.19 0.65 -11.24
N GLY A 79 7.29 1.48 -10.70
CA GLY A 79 6.03 1.87 -11.34
C GLY A 79 6.10 3.31 -11.87
N THR A 80 6.05 3.48 -13.19
CA THR A 80 5.96 4.78 -13.87
C THR A 80 4.52 5.22 -14.08
N SER A 81 4.23 6.51 -13.80
CA SER A 81 3.22 7.38 -14.45
C SER A 81 1.73 7.00 -14.26
N THR A 82 0.78 7.86 -13.88
CA THR A 82 0.48 9.29 -14.14
C THR A 82 -0.54 9.74 -13.06
N ARG A 83 -0.88 11.00 -12.75
CA ARG A 83 -1.29 12.11 -13.63
C ARG A 83 -1.70 13.31 -12.76
N ASN A 84 -1.40 14.55 -13.17
CA ASN A 84 -2.20 15.71 -12.81
C ASN A 84 -2.39 16.58 -14.06
N ARG A 85 -3.63 16.74 -14.51
CA ARG A 85 -4.02 17.72 -15.54
C ARG A 85 -5.19 18.53 -15.02
N LYS A 86 -5.08 19.86 -15.09
CA LYS A 86 -6.17 20.80 -14.86
C LYS A 86 -6.12 21.94 -15.87
N GLY A 87 -7.32 22.33 -16.34
CA GLY A 87 -7.65 23.55 -17.11
C GLY A 87 -8.02 23.26 -18.56
N GLY A 88 -9.13 23.72 -19.16
CA GLY A 88 -10.28 24.58 -18.82
C GLY A 88 -11.22 24.54 -20.06
N GLY A 89 -12.45 25.08 -20.18
CA GLY A 89 -13.40 25.86 -19.39
C GLY A 89 -14.65 26.09 -20.28
N VAL A 90 -15.66 26.80 -19.74
CA VAL A 90 -16.99 27.25 -20.27
C VAL A 90 -18.12 26.21 -20.26
N GLY A 91 -19.31 26.40 -19.66
CA GLY A 91 -19.89 27.42 -18.78
C GLY A 91 -21.39 27.12 -18.60
N LEU A 92 -21.96 27.29 -17.40
CA LEU A 92 -23.32 27.83 -17.11
C LEU A 92 -23.79 27.58 -15.66
N GLN A 93 -24.15 28.69 -15.00
CA GLN A 93 -25.14 28.91 -13.92
C GLN A 93 -25.02 28.23 -12.54
N GLN A 94 -24.37 28.97 -11.62
CA GLN A 94 -24.98 29.64 -10.45
C GLN A 94 -25.98 28.85 -9.58
N LEU A 95 -25.54 28.51 -8.34
CA LEU A 95 -26.29 28.72 -7.08
C LEU A 95 -25.39 28.48 -5.83
N GLN A 96 -24.99 29.61 -5.23
CA GLN A 96 -24.84 29.92 -3.80
C GLN A 96 -23.96 29.08 -2.83
N ARG A 97 -22.94 29.80 -2.31
CA ARG A 97 -22.51 29.99 -0.89
C ARG A 97 -21.60 28.97 -0.16
N GLY A 98 -20.51 29.53 0.38
CA GLY A 98 -19.78 29.12 1.60
C GLY A 98 -18.49 28.34 1.33
N GLY A 99 -17.26 28.83 1.55
CA GLY A 99 -16.80 29.81 2.54
C GLY A 99 -16.55 29.16 3.90
N GLY A 100 -15.44 28.42 4.03
CA GLY A 100 -14.82 28.00 5.31
C GLY A 100 -15.56 26.92 6.13
N GLY A 101 -14.90 25.80 6.41
CA GLY A 101 -15.42 24.84 7.40
C GLY A 101 -14.74 23.49 7.38
N VAL A 102 -13.90 23.25 8.38
CA VAL A 102 -13.45 21.94 8.86
C VAL A 102 -14.63 20.97 8.83
N ARG A 103 -14.60 19.94 7.96
CA ARG A 103 -15.63 18.90 7.95
C ARG A 103 -15.45 17.97 9.15
N ARG A 104 -15.93 18.42 10.30
CA ARG A 104 -16.26 17.55 11.42
C ARG A 104 -17.37 16.59 10.99
N GLY A 105 -17.00 15.31 10.87
CA GLY A 105 -17.84 14.16 11.23
C GLY A 105 -19.14 13.97 10.47
N ARG A 106 -19.07 13.46 9.24
CA ARG A 106 -20.07 12.46 8.82
C ARG A 106 -19.59 11.12 9.38
N PRO A 107 -20.41 10.33 10.09
CA PRO A 107 -20.02 8.97 10.46
C PRO A 107 -19.68 8.22 9.17
N LEU A 108 -18.43 7.81 9.00
CA LEU A 108 -18.09 6.89 7.92
C LEU A 108 -18.83 5.59 8.22
N ASP A 109 -19.68 5.16 7.29
CA ASP A 109 -20.38 3.89 7.40
C ASP A 109 -19.34 2.75 7.47
N PRO A 110 -19.33 1.95 8.55
CA PRO A 110 -18.41 0.82 8.69
C PRO A 110 -18.50 -0.19 7.53
N GLN A 111 -19.62 -0.20 6.79
CA GLN A 111 -19.85 -1.05 5.64
C GLN A 111 -19.58 -0.38 4.28
N ALA A 112 -19.15 0.88 4.27
CA ALA A 112 -18.88 1.64 3.03
C ALA A 112 -17.85 0.95 2.12
N TRP A 113 -16.96 0.13 2.68
CA TRP A 113 -16.00 -0.65 1.91
C TRP A 113 -16.69 -1.61 0.93
N ARG A 114 -17.85 -2.18 1.25
CA ARG A 114 -18.54 -3.13 0.36
C ARG A 114 -19.00 -2.47 -0.94
N GLY A 115 -19.58 -1.27 -0.83
CA GLY A 115 -20.01 -0.50 -2.00
C GLY A 115 -18.84 -0.18 -2.91
N ARG A 116 -17.74 0.33 -2.34
CA ARG A 116 -16.54 0.66 -3.10
C ARG A 116 -15.81 -0.55 -3.66
N SER A 117 -15.75 -1.65 -2.92
CA SER A 117 -15.20 -2.91 -3.42
C SER A 117 -16.05 -3.44 -4.57
N LYS A 118 -17.38 -3.30 -4.51
CA LYS A 118 -18.27 -3.69 -5.61
C LYS A 118 -18.00 -2.83 -6.85
N GLU A 119 -17.88 -1.52 -6.69
CA GLU A 119 -17.52 -0.61 -7.79
C GLU A 119 -16.16 -0.95 -8.40
N LEU A 120 -15.16 -1.29 -7.57
CA LEU A 120 -13.85 -1.72 -8.03
C LEU A 120 -13.91 -3.04 -8.81
N ILE A 121 -14.63 -4.05 -8.31
CA ILE A 121 -14.81 -5.32 -9.04
C ILE A 121 -15.57 -5.07 -10.35
N ASP A 122 -16.64 -4.27 -10.34
CA ASP A 122 -17.39 -3.91 -11.54
C ASP A 122 -16.52 -3.12 -12.56
N LEU A 123 -15.56 -2.33 -12.10
CA LEU A 123 -14.54 -1.67 -12.94
C LEU A 123 -13.59 -2.68 -13.59
N LEU A 124 -13.05 -3.64 -12.81
CA LEU A 124 -12.17 -4.69 -13.35
C LEU A 124 -12.90 -5.50 -14.43
N PHE A 125 -14.18 -5.81 -14.24
CA PHE A 125 -15.00 -6.52 -15.24
C PHE A 125 -15.17 -5.76 -16.56
N GLN A 126 -15.10 -4.43 -16.54
CA GLN A 126 -15.19 -3.62 -17.77
C GLN A 126 -13.91 -3.66 -18.60
N CYS A 127 -12.77 -4.01 -18.00
CA CYS A 127 -11.53 -4.19 -18.73
C CYS A 127 -11.62 -5.45 -19.62
N GLU A 128 -11.26 -5.34 -20.90
CA GLU A 128 -11.15 -6.50 -21.80
C GLU A 128 -10.18 -7.54 -21.25
N ASP A 129 -9.09 -7.07 -20.61
CA ASP A 129 -8.09 -7.91 -19.97
C ASP A 129 -8.66 -8.86 -18.91
N SER A 130 -9.83 -8.56 -18.34
CA SER A 130 -10.44 -9.42 -17.31
C SER A 130 -11.01 -10.71 -17.85
N GLU A 131 -11.28 -10.80 -19.15
CA GLU A 131 -12.07 -11.87 -19.77
C GLU A 131 -11.66 -13.30 -19.32
N PRO A 132 -10.37 -13.69 -19.33
CA PRO A 132 -9.94 -15.03 -18.94
C PRO A 132 -10.09 -15.33 -17.44
N PHE A 133 -10.29 -14.30 -16.62
CA PHE A 133 -10.35 -14.38 -15.16
C PHE A 133 -11.77 -14.20 -14.62
N ARG A 134 -12.78 -14.09 -15.50
CA ARG A 134 -14.17 -13.81 -15.09
C ARG A 134 -14.91 -15.04 -14.58
N GLN A 135 -14.46 -16.24 -14.94
CA GLN A 135 -15.07 -17.51 -14.60
C GLN A 135 -13.98 -18.49 -14.16
N PRO A 136 -14.33 -19.55 -13.41
CA PRO A 136 -13.39 -20.62 -13.08
C PRO A 136 -12.76 -21.22 -14.34
N VAL A 137 -11.51 -21.67 -14.21
CA VAL A 137 -10.81 -22.38 -15.30
C VAL A 137 -11.53 -23.71 -15.59
N ASP A 138 -11.78 -23.97 -16.87
CA ASP A 138 -12.38 -25.23 -17.33
C ASP A 138 -11.36 -26.37 -17.23
N LEU A 139 -11.60 -27.30 -16.31
CA LEU A 139 -10.72 -28.44 -16.05
C LEU A 139 -10.79 -29.52 -17.12
N GLU A 140 -11.83 -29.55 -17.97
CA GLU A 140 -11.84 -30.44 -19.13
C GLU A 140 -10.86 -29.94 -20.20
N GLN A 141 -10.75 -28.62 -20.34
CA GLN A 141 -9.82 -27.98 -21.27
C GLN A 141 -8.39 -27.91 -20.71
N TYR A 142 -8.25 -27.74 -19.40
CA TYR A 142 -6.98 -27.60 -18.68
C TYR A 142 -6.88 -28.61 -17.52
N PRO A 143 -6.71 -29.91 -17.82
CA PRO A 143 -6.76 -30.96 -16.79
C PRO A 143 -5.59 -30.92 -15.79
N ASP A 144 -4.47 -30.30 -16.15
CA ASP A 144 -3.28 -30.13 -15.31
C ASP A 144 -3.36 -28.90 -14.38
N TYR A 145 -4.43 -28.10 -14.46
CA TYR A 145 -4.53 -26.85 -13.72
C TYR A 145 -4.44 -27.06 -12.20
N LEU A 146 -5.11 -28.09 -11.67
CA LEU A 146 -5.13 -28.39 -10.24
C LEU A 146 -3.84 -29.07 -9.74
N ASP A 147 -2.97 -29.52 -10.65
CA ASP A 147 -1.64 -30.01 -10.27
C ASP A 147 -0.68 -28.86 -9.95
N ILE A 148 -1.00 -27.64 -10.41
CA ILE A 148 -0.18 -26.43 -10.27
C ILE A 148 -0.83 -25.41 -9.33
N VAL A 149 -2.16 -25.29 -9.36
CA VAL A 149 -2.92 -24.28 -8.61
C VAL A 149 -3.71 -24.95 -7.48
N ASP A 150 -3.27 -24.71 -6.24
CA ASP A 150 -3.86 -25.31 -5.04
C ASP A 150 -5.28 -24.81 -4.74
N THR A 151 -5.54 -23.51 -4.93
CA THR A 151 -6.83 -22.88 -4.60
C THR A 151 -7.29 -22.03 -5.77
N PRO A 152 -8.12 -22.57 -6.68
CA PRO A 152 -8.69 -21.82 -7.79
C PRO A 152 -9.52 -20.63 -7.31
N MET A 153 -9.44 -19.52 -8.05
CA MET A 153 -10.23 -18.32 -7.79
C MET A 153 -10.43 -17.52 -9.07
N ASP A 154 -11.56 -16.81 -9.17
CA ASP A 154 -11.94 -16.00 -10.32
C ASP A 154 -12.81 -14.81 -9.89
N PHE A 155 -12.92 -13.79 -10.76
CA PHE A 155 -13.68 -12.58 -10.44
C PHE A 155 -15.19 -12.83 -10.33
N GLY A 156 -15.73 -13.84 -11.00
CA GLY A 156 -17.13 -14.24 -10.89
C GLY A 156 -17.45 -14.72 -9.47
N THR A 157 -16.61 -15.60 -8.94
CA THR A 157 -16.67 -16.11 -7.57
C THR A 157 -16.49 -15.00 -6.54
N VAL A 158 -15.46 -14.16 -6.66
CA VAL A 158 -15.26 -12.98 -5.77
C VAL A 158 -16.47 -12.05 -5.77
N ARG A 159 -17.02 -11.75 -6.96
CA ARG A 159 -18.19 -10.89 -7.10
C ARG A 159 -19.44 -11.51 -6.47
N GLY A 160 -19.57 -12.84 -6.54
CA GLY A 160 -20.63 -13.60 -5.88
C GLY A 160 -20.54 -13.48 -4.36
N MET A 161 -19.38 -13.82 -3.79
CA MET A 161 -19.10 -13.77 -2.35
C MET A 161 -19.26 -12.36 -1.76
N LEU A 162 -18.86 -11.33 -2.52
CA LEU A 162 -19.08 -9.94 -2.11
C LEU A 162 -20.57 -9.58 -2.03
N ARG A 163 -21.40 -10.09 -2.96
CA ARG A 163 -22.85 -9.83 -3.01
C ARG A 163 -23.62 -10.60 -1.95
N SER A 164 -23.23 -11.84 -1.66
CA SER A 164 -23.82 -12.65 -0.58
C SER A 164 -23.39 -12.17 0.81
N GLY A 165 -22.33 -11.35 0.87
CA GLY A 165 -21.84 -10.77 2.13
C GLY A 165 -20.87 -11.66 2.89
N GLU A 166 -20.29 -12.67 2.22
CA GLU A 166 -19.42 -13.69 2.81
C GLU A 166 -18.09 -13.13 3.33
N TYR A 167 -17.59 -12.05 2.73
CA TYR A 167 -16.41 -11.35 3.25
C TYR A 167 -16.73 -10.58 4.52
N ALA A 168 -15.99 -10.79 5.61
CA ALA A 168 -16.12 -10.01 6.84
C ALA A 168 -15.40 -8.66 6.76
N SER A 169 -14.37 -8.55 5.91
CA SER A 169 -13.55 -7.35 5.74
C SER A 169 -13.05 -7.20 4.30
N PRO A 170 -12.64 -6.00 3.86
CA PRO A 170 -12.03 -5.84 2.55
C PRO A 170 -10.68 -6.55 2.43
N LEU A 171 -10.04 -6.93 3.53
CA LEU A 171 -8.77 -7.66 3.53
C LEU A 171 -8.94 -9.07 2.94
N GLU A 172 -10.02 -9.76 3.30
CA GLU A 172 -10.34 -11.10 2.78
C GLU A 172 -10.63 -11.05 1.27
N LEU A 173 -11.41 -10.05 0.83
CA LEU A 173 -11.62 -9.82 -0.60
C LEU A 173 -10.30 -9.57 -1.34
N CYS A 174 -9.38 -8.80 -0.76
CA CYS A 174 -8.07 -8.58 -1.36
C CYS A 174 -7.25 -9.86 -1.49
N GLN A 175 -7.35 -10.77 -0.53
CA GLN A 175 -6.65 -12.05 -0.58
C GLN A 175 -7.12 -12.84 -1.80
N ASP A 176 -8.43 -12.99 -1.99
CA ASP A 176 -8.97 -13.73 -3.13
C ASP A 176 -8.66 -13.05 -4.47
N VAL A 177 -8.77 -11.72 -4.57
CA VAL A 177 -8.42 -11.02 -5.82
C VAL A 177 -6.94 -11.18 -6.15
N ARG A 178 -6.05 -11.08 -5.16
CA ARG A 178 -4.60 -11.31 -5.36
C ARG A 178 -4.32 -12.77 -5.70
N LEU A 179 -5.10 -13.71 -5.17
CA LEU A 179 -5.00 -15.13 -5.46
C LEU A 179 -5.22 -15.39 -6.96
N ILE A 180 -6.22 -14.76 -7.59
CA ILE A 180 -6.46 -14.84 -9.05
C ILE A 180 -5.16 -14.54 -9.83
N PHE A 181 -4.49 -13.44 -9.49
CA PHE A 181 -3.26 -13.04 -10.19
C PHE A 181 -2.07 -13.94 -9.88
N SER A 182 -1.97 -14.44 -8.63
CA SER A 182 -0.91 -15.38 -8.25
C SER A 182 -1.07 -16.73 -8.96
N ASN A 183 -2.28 -17.26 -9.03
CA ASN A 183 -2.62 -18.49 -9.75
C ASN A 183 -2.33 -18.35 -11.24
N SER A 184 -2.68 -17.19 -11.82
CA SER A 184 -2.37 -16.89 -13.22
C SER A 184 -0.87 -16.89 -13.50
N LYS A 185 -0.05 -16.35 -12.59
CA LYS A 185 1.42 -16.37 -12.72
C LYS A 185 2.00 -17.77 -12.53
N ALA A 186 1.45 -18.56 -11.60
CA ALA A 186 1.88 -19.94 -11.37
C ALA A 186 1.62 -20.83 -12.59
N TYR A 187 0.41 -20.77 -13.14
CA TYR A 187 0.03 -21.59 -14.29
C TYR A 187 0.58 -21.06 -15.62
N THR A 188 0.71 -19.74 -15.79
CA THR A 188 1.22 -19.10 -17.01
C THR A 188 2.42 -18.19 -16.72
N PRO A 189 3.59 -18.72 -16.35
CA PRO A 189 4.74 -17.92 -15.89
C PRO A 189 5.48 -17.15 -16.99
N SER A 190 5.19 -17.44 -18.27
CA SER A 190 5.89 -16.81 -19.39
C SER A 190 5.54 -15.33 -19.54
N LYS A 191 6.53 -14.45 -19.39
CA LYS A 191 6.38 -12.99 -19.63
C LYS A 191 5.95 -12.63 -21.05
N LYS A 192 6.13 -13.53 -22.02
CA LYS A 192 5.66 -13.35 -23.41
C LYS A 192 4.17 -13.68 -23.58
N SER A 193 3.53 -14.29 -22.59
CA SER A 193 2.12 -14.64 -22.64
C SER A 193 1.24 -13.39 -22.55
N ARG A 194 0.20 -13.37 -23.39
CA ARG A 194 -0.85 -12.34 -23.32
C ARG A 194 -1.53 -12.37 -21.95
N ILE A 195 -1.86 -13.56 -21.44
CA ILE A 195 -2.50 -13.77 -20.12
C ILE A 195 -1.64 -13.19 -19.00
N TYR A 196 -0.32 -13.41 -19.03
CA TYR A 196 0.59 -12.84 -18.04
C TYR A 196 0.55 -11.31 -18.05
N SER A 197 0.55 -10.70 -19.24
CA SER A 197 0.47 -9.25 -19.40
C SER A 197 -0.88 -8.67 -18.97
N MET A 198 -1.98 -9.37 -19.26
CA MET A 198 -3.34 -9.02 -18.83
C MET A 198 -3.45 -9.05 -17.29
N SER A 199 -2.97 -10.13 -16.67
CA SER A 199 -2.91 -10.31 -15.22
C SER A 199 -2.13 -9.18 -14.53
N LEU A 200 -0.98 -8.79 -15.09
CA LEU A 200 -0.17 -7.70 -14.54
C LEU A 200 -0.89 -6.35 -14.59
N ARG A 201 -1.55 -6.01 -15.71
CA ARG A 201 -2.28 -4.74 -15.84
C ARG A 201 -3.48 -4.66 -14.91
N LEU A 202 -4.24 -5.75 -14.78
CA LEU A 202 -5.37 -5.81 -13.85
C LEU A 202 -4.92 -5.76 -12.38
N SER A 203 -3.83 -6.45 -12.04
CA SER A 203 -3.24 -6.40 -10.71
C SER A 203 -2.83 -4.97 -10.35
N ALA A 204 -2.18 -4.24 -11.27
CA ALA A 204 -1.82 -2.84 -11.05
C ALA A 204 -3.05 -1.95 -10.83
N LEU A 205 -4.07 -2.08 -11.69
CA LEU A 205 -5.33 -1.33 -11.57
C LEU A 205 -6.04 -1.61 -10.24
N PHE A 206 -6.04 -2.87 -9.81
CA PHE A 206 -6.62 -3.28 -8.53
C PHE A 206 -5.89 -2.63 -7.35
N GLU A 207 -4.56 -2.73 -7.29
CA GLU A 207 -3.76 -2.17 -6.19
C GLU A 207 -3.90 -0.65 -6.09
N GLU A 208 -3.96 0.05 -7.23
CA GLU A 208 -4.17 1.50 -7.29
C GLU A 208 -5.45 1.94 -6.54
N HIS A 209 -6.54 1.20 -6.71
CA HIS A 209 -7.85 1.58 -6.17
C HIS A 209 -8.11 1.00 -4.78
N VAL A 210 -7.63 -0.22 -4.51
CA VAL A 210 -7.95 -0.93 -3.26
C VAL A 210 -7.27 -0.30 -2.04
N ASN A 211 -6.12 0.35 -2.22
CA ASN A 211 -5.38 1.01 -1.15
C ASN A 211 -6.21 2.08 -0.43
N SER A 212 -7.00 2.88 -1.16
CA SER A 212 -7.92 3.86 -0.56
C SER A 212 -9.02 3.19 0.26
N ILE A 213 -9.57 2.06 -0.23
CA ILE A 213 -10.60 1.29 0.47
C ILE A 213 -10.05 0.75 1.79
N LEU A 214 -8.85 0.17 1.75
CA LEU A 214 -8.16 -0.38 2.92
C LEU A 214 -7.79 0.71 3.94
N ALA A 215 -7.28 1.85 3.49
CA ALA A 215 -6.91 2.96 4.36
C ALA A 215 -8.12 3.48 5.16
N ASP A 216 -9.24 3.73 4.49
CA ASP A 216 -10.47 4.16 5.15
C ASP A 216 -11.04 3.08 6.07
N TYR A 217 -11.02 1.81 5.66
CA TYR A 217 -11.46 0.71 6.50
C TYR A 217 -10.65 0.64 7.80
N LYS A 218 -9.32 0.76 7.69
CA LYS A 218 -8.40 0.81 8.84
C LYS A 218 -8.64 2.05 9.70
N ALA A 219 -8.91 3.21 9.13
CA ALA A 219 -9.21 4.42 9.90
C ALA A 219 -10.47 4.24 10.78
N ILE A 220 -11.48 3.54 10.27
CA ILE A 220 -12.74 3.27 11.00
C ILE A 220 -12.55 2.16 12.06
N HIS A 221 -11.87 1.06 11.71
CA HIS A 221 -11.80 -0.14 12.55
C HIS A 221 -10.58 -0.15 13.48
N GLY A 222 -9.44 0.40 13.06
CA GLY A 222 -8.23 0.49 13.88
C GLY A 222 -8.38 1.36 15.13
N GLN A 223 -9.29 2.34 15.11
CA GLN A 223 -9.64 3.11 16.32
C GLN A 223 -10.44 2.28 17.34
N LYS A 224 -11.25 1.30 16.91
CA LYS A 224 -11.98 0.41 17.81
C LYS A 224 -11.01 -0.54 18.51
N ASP A 225 -10.05 -1.11 17.77
CA ASP A 225 -9.05 -2.03 18.33
C ASP A 225 -8.10 -1.36 19.32
N ARG A 226 -7.69 -0.10 19.07
CA ARG A 226 -6.90 0.67 20.05
C ARG A 226 -7.70 0.93 21.33
N LYS A 227 -8.98 1.30 21.24
CA LYS A 227 -9.81 1.58 22.43
C LYS A 227 -10.15 0.33 23.24
N THR A 228 -10.41 -0.81 22.58
CA THR A 228 -10.66 -2.09 23.27
C THR A 228 -9.39 -2.60 23.95
N ARG A 229 -8.23 -2.55 23.27
CA ARG A 229 -6.93 -2.89 23.86
C ARG A 229 -6.58 -2.00 25.05
N HIS A 230 -6.78 -0.69 24.94
CA HIS A 230 -6.48 0.24 26.03
C HIS A 230 -7.41 0.05 27.24
N ARG A 231 -8.66 -0.38 27.02
CA ARG A 231 -9.59 -0.75 28.10
C ARG A 231 -9.19 -2.06 28.77
N ALA A 232 -8.81 -3.07 27.99
CA ALA A 232 -8.32 -4.35 28.50
C ALA A 232 -7.04 -4.17 29.32
N ASP A 233 -6.08 -3.39 28.81
CA ASP A 233 -4.81 -3.09 29.50
C ASP A 233 -5.03 -2.27 30.79
N ARG A 234 -6.01 -1.35 30.79
CA ARG A 234 -6.39 -0.64 32.01
C ARG A 234 -7.03 -1.57 33.05
N GLN A 235 -7.80 -2.58 32.62
CA GLN A 235 -8.42 -3.56 33.51
C GLN A 235 -7.39 -4.53 34.09
N THR A 236 -6.42 -5.02 33.30
CA THR A 236 -5.34 -5.88 33.79
C THR A 236 -4.43 -5.15 34.78
N ARG A 237 -4.06 -3.90 34.51
CA ARG A 237 -3.30 -3.07 35.46
C ARG A 237 -4.05 -2.87 36.78
N HIS A 238 -5.35 -2.61 36.73
CA HIS A 238 -6.15 -2.40 37.95
C HIS A 238 -6.31 -3.66 38.81
N VAL A 239 -6.25 -4.85 38.19
CA VAL A 239 -6.27 -6.15 38.88
C VAL A 239 -4.90 -6.44 39.50
N ALA A 240 -3.82 -6.19 38.77
CA ALA A 240 -2.45 -6.36 39.27
C ALA A 240 -2.19 -5.48 40.51
N ASP A 241 -2.61 -4.21 40.46
CA ASP A 241 -2.40 -3.24 41.55
C ASP A 241 -3.21 -3.57 42.82
N ARG A 242 -4.37 -4.23 42.66
CA ARG A 242 -5.15 -4.75 43.80
C ARG A 242 -4.53 -6.01 44.41
N GLN A 243 -3.76 -6.77 43.64
CA GLN A 243 -3.12 -8.00 44.08
C GLN A 243 -1.83 -7.72 44.85
N THR A 244 -1.07 -6.70 44.42
CA THR A 244 0.11 -6.19 45.13
C THR A 244 -0.26 -5.53 46.46
N ASP A 245 -1.30 -4.70 46.51
CA ASP A 245 -1.74 -4.05 47.76
C ASP A 245 -2.31 -5.06 48.80
N ARG A 246 -2.82 -6.20 48.33
CA ARG A 246 -3.27 -7.29 49.20
C ARG A 246 -2.10 -8.09 49.76
N GLN A 247 -1.01 -8.26 48.99
CA GLN A 247 0.21 -8.94 49.44
C GLN A 247 1.00 -8.08 50.44
N THR A 248 1.15 -6.78 50.19
CA THR A 248 1.85 -5.86 51.11
C THR A 248 1.18 -5.78 52.48
N ARG A 249 -0.17 -5.72 52.52
CA ARG A 249 -0.93 -5.76 53.78
C ARG A 249 -0.76 -7.07 54.55
N HIS A 250 -0.68 -8.21 53.85
CA HIS A 250 -0.50 -9.51 54.48
C HIS A 250 0.92 -9.71 55.04
N VAL A 251 1.93 -9.09 54.41
CA VAL A 251 3.32 -9.10 54.88
C VAL A 251 3.49 -8.19 56.11
N ALA A 252 2.86 -7.01 56.09
CA ALA A 252 2.84 -6.09 57.24
C ALA A 252 2.18 -6.71 58.48
N ALA A 253 1.04 -7.40 58.30
CA ALA A 253 0.35 -8.08 59.40
C ALA A 253 1.15 -9.26 60.00
N ARG A 254 2.03 -9.90 59.22
CA ARG A 254 2.90 -10.99 59.71
C ARG A 254 4.14 -10.50 60.46
N GLN A 255 4.51 -9.23 60.28
CA GLN A 255 5.65 -8.62 61.00
C GLN A 255 5.24 -8.09 62.37
N THR A 256 3.97 -7.71 62.55
CA THR A 256 3.46 -7.22 63.85
C THR A 256 3.25 -8.33 64.90
N ASP A 257 3.02 -9.57 64.48
CA ASP A 257 2.84 -10.72 65.40
C ASP A 257 4.16 -11.35 65.90
N ARG A 258 5.33 -10.85 65.48
CA ARG A 258 6.65 -11.35 65.94
C ARG A 258 7.29 -10.49 67.03
N GLN A 259 6.61 -9.47 67.53
CA GLN A 259 7.14 -8.53 68.53
C GLN A 259 6.33 -8.49 69.85
N THR A 260 5.38 -9.41 70.04
CA THR A 260 4.68 -9.63 71.32
C THR A 260 5.01 -11.01 71.86
#